data_AF-A0A2J8U170-F1
#
_entry.id   AF-A0A2J8U170-F1
#
_cell.length_a   1.000
_cell.length_b   1.000
_cell.length_c   1.000
_cell.angle_alpha   90.00
_cell.angle_beta   90.00
_cell.angle_gamma   90.00
#
_symmetry.space_group_name_H-M   'P 1'
#
loop_
_entity.id
_entity.type
_entity.pdbx_description
1 polymer ?
#
loop_
_entity_poly.entity_id
_entity_poly.type
_entity_poly.pdbx_seq_one_letter_code
_entity_poly.pdbx_strand_id
1 'polypeptide(L)'
;MAYSQGGGKKKVCYYYDVCVFSILGDIGNYYYGQGHPMKPHRIRMTHNLLLNYGLYRKMEIYRPHKATAEEMTKYHSDEYIKFLRSIRPDNMSEYSKQMQRFNVGEDCP
;
A
#
# COMPACT_ATOMS: atom_id res chain seq x y z
N MET A 1 -3.50 26.49 -14.64
CA MET A 1 -4.93 26.58 -14.29
C MET A 1 -5.01 26.90 -12.81
N ALA A 2 -5.42 28.13 -12.48
CA ALA A 2 -5.49 28.62 -11.11
C ALA A 2 -6.71 28.02 -10.39
N TYR A 3 -6.52 27.46 -9.20
CA TYR A 3 -7.63 27.16 -8.30
C TYR A 3 -7.85 28.34 -7.36
N SER A 4 -8.65 29.30 -7.79
CA SER A 4 -9.40 30.15 -6.86
C SER A 4 -10.80 29.56 -6.72
N GLN A 5 -11.17 29.09 -5.53
CA GLN A 5 -12.57 28.91 -5.14
C GLN A 5 -12.76 29.11 -3.64
N GLY A 6 -13.81 29.85 -3.29
CA GLY A 6 -14.17 30.31 -1.96
C GLY A 6 -14.29 29.22 -0.89
N GLY A 7 -14.03 29.63 0.35
CA GLY A 7 -13.85 28.75 1.52
C GLY A 7 -15.14 28.13 2.04
N GLY A 8 -15.63 27.09 1.39
CA GLY A 8 -16.58 26.12 1.95
C GLY A 8 -15.88 24.86 2.46
N LYS A 9 -16.50 24.12 3.39
CA LYS A 9 -15.99 22.79 3.79
C LYS A 9 -16.06 21.84 2.60
N LYS A 10 -14.92 21.24 2.24
CA LYS A 10 -14.84 20.26 1.15
C LYS A 10 -15.18 18.87 1.64
N LYS A 11 -15.79 18.07 0.76
CA LYS A 11 -16.01 16.64 0.98
C LYS A 11 -14.67 15.91 0.96
N VAL A 12 -14.43 15.03 1.94
CA VAL A 12 -13.18 14.26 2.08
C VAL A 12 -13.50 12.77 2.04
N CYS A 13 -12.80 12.04 1.17
CA CYS A 13 -12.82 10.59 1.11
C CYS A 13 -11.50 10.06 1.66
N TYR A 14 -11.57 9.10 2.57
CA TYR A 14 -10.42 8.50 3.25
C TYR A 14 -10.38 7.00 2.96
N TYR A 15 -9.25 6.51 2.43
CA TYR A 15 -9.08 5.11 2.08
C TYR A 15 -8.21 4.41 3.12
N TYR A 16 -8.72 3.32 3.67
CA TYR A 16 -7.97 2.48 4.61
C TYR A 16 -8.44 1.04 4.51
N ASP A 17 -7.49 0.12 4.31
CA ASP A 17 -7.79 -1.31 4.24
C ASP A 17 -7.77 -1.91 5.64
N VAL A 18 -8.97 -2.22 6.15
CA VAL A 18 -9.18 -3.05 7.34
C VAL A 18 -9.72 -4.38 6.88
N CYS A 19 -8.98 -5.45 7.13
CA CYS A 19 -9.41 -6.80 6.86
C CYS A 19 -10.29 -7.30 8.01
N VAL A 20 -11.60 -7.07 7.90
CA VAL A 20 -12.58 -7.70 8.82
C VAL A 20 -12.87 -9.16 8.42
N PHE A 21 -12.53 -9.57 7.18
CA PHE A 21 -12.91 -10.89 6.63
C PHE A 21 -11.86 -11.59 5.75
N SER A 22 -10.66 -11.03 5.54
CA SER A 22 -9.66 -11.64 4.66
C SER A 22 -8.38 -12.00 5.42
N ILE A 23 -7.94 -13.25 5.23
CA ILE A 23 -6.74 -13.87 5.79
C ILE A 23 -5.43 -13.17 5.36
N LEU A 24 -5.51 -12.31 4.35
CA LEU A 24 -4.41 -11.50 3.85
C LEU A 24 -4.43 -10.18 4.66
N GLY A 25 -3.61 -10.12 5.70
CA GLY A 25 -3.68 -9.15 6.81
C GLY A 25 -3.72 -7.66 6.43
N ASP A 26 -4.06 -6.85 7.44
CA ASP A 26 -4.14 -5.38 7.35
C ASP A 26 -2.85 -4.74 6.84
N ILE A 27 -2.96 -3.56 6.23
CA ILE A 27 -1.81 -2.75 5.79
C ILE A 27 -0.78 -2.51 6.90
N GLY A 28 -1.22 -2.48 8.16
CA GLY A 28 -0.36 -2.30 9.34
C GLY A 28 0.45 -3.54 9.75
N ASN A 29 0.17 -4.71 9.18
CA ASN A 29 0.80 -5.98 9.55
C ASN A 29 1.91 -6.43 8.58
N TYR A 30 2.07 -5.74 7.44
CA TYR A 30 3.19 -6.00 6.54
C TYR A 30 4.52 -5.58 7.20
N TYR A 31 5.54 -6.41 7.02
CA TYR A 31 6.83 -6.26 7.68
C TYR A 31 7.97 -6.36 6.66
N TYR A 32 8.73 -5.27 6.53
CA TYR A 32 9.87 -5.16 5.61
C TYR A 32 11.15 -5.85 6.12
N GLY A 33 11.12 -6.52 7.27
CA GLY A 33 12.31 -7.11 7.87
C GLY A 33 12.93 -6.30 9.01
N GLN A 34 13.90 -6.95 9.67
CA GLN A 34 14.62 -6.40 10.80
C GLN A 34 15.54 -5.27 10.37
N GLY A 35 15.62 -4.19 11.15
CA GLY A 35 16.45 -3.02 10.82
C GLY A 35 15.89 -2.10 9.74
N HIS A 36 14.96 -2.56 8.89
CA HIS A 36 14.45 -1.74 7.78
C HIS A 36 13.61 -0.53 8.28
N PRO A 37 13.87 0.70 7.81
CA PRO A 37 13.22 1.92 8.33
C PRO A 37 11.74 2.05 7.94
N MET A 38 11.32 1.44 6.82
CA MET A 38 9.92 1.46 6.40
C MET A 38 9.07 0.55 7.29
N LYS A 39 8.19 1.15 8.10
CA LYS A 39 7.25 0.44 9.00
C LYS A 39 5.80 0.75 8.63
N PRO A 40 5.10 -0.14 7.88
CA PRO A 40 3.69 0.03 7.51
C PRO A 40 2.74 0.23 8.70
N HIS A 41 3.13 -0.25 9.88
CA HIS A 41 2.46 0.00 11.15
C HIS A 41 2.10 1.47 11.41
N ARG A 42 2.89 2.43 10.89
CA ARG A 42 2.61 3.87 10.98
C ARG A 42 1.22 4.25 10.43
N ILE A 43 0.74 3.55 9.39
CA ILE A 43 -0.58 3.80 8.80
C ILE A 43 -1.69 3.39 9.78
N ARG A 44 -1.52 2.25 10.47
CA ARG A 44 -2.44 1.79 11.52
C ARG A 44 -2.47 2.76 12.71
N MET A 45 -1.32 3.30 13.11
CA MET A 45 -1.24 4.31 14.17
C MET A 45 -2.02 5.58 13.80
N THR A 46 -1.80 6.12 12.60
CA THR A 46 -2.51 7.31 12.11
C THR A 46 -4.02 7.08 12.05
N HIS A 47 -4.46 5.91 11.57
CA HIS A 47 -5.88 5.58 11.52
C HIS A 47 -6.51 5.56 12.92
N ASN A 48 -5.85 4.94 13.90
CA ASN A 48 -6.35 4.86 15.27
C ASN A 48 -6.45 6.25 15.93
N LEU A 49 -5.44 7.11 15.77
CA LEU A 49 -5.51 8.50 16.24
C LEU A 49 -6.72 9.22 15.64
N LEU A 50 -6.88 9.11 14.32
CA LEU A 50 -7.97 9.74 13.60
C LEU A 50 -9.36 9.29 14.09
N LEU A 51 -9.52 8.01 14.45
CA LEU A 51 -10.74 7.48 15.05
C LEU A 51 -10.99 8.11 16.43
N ASN A 52 -9.98 8.14 17.31
CA ASN A 52 -10.09 8.71 18.65
C ASN A 52 -10.36 10.22 18.65
N TYR A 53 -9.83 10.95 17.66
CA TYR A 53 -10.17 12.37 17.44
C TYR A 53 -11.60 12.59 16.89
N GLY A 54 -12.34 11.53 16.57
CA GLY A 54 -13.70 11.62 16.05
C GLY A 54 -13.80 12.17 14.63
N LEU A 55 -12.68 12.24 13.89
CA LEU A 55 -12.65 12.78 12.53
C LEU A 55 -13.36 11.88 11.53
N TYR A 56 -13.50 10.59 11.83
CA TYR A 56 -14.28 9.63 11.02
C TYR A 56 -15.72 10.08 10.77
N ARG A 57 -16.28 10.93 11.65
CA ARG A 57 -17.64 11.48 11.50
C ARG A 57 -17.75 12.59 10.45
N LYS A 58 -16.60 13.12 9.98
CA LYS A 58 -16.52 14.29 9.09
C LYS A 58 -16.02 13.93 7.68
N MET A 59 -15.82 12.64 7.40
CA MET A 59 -15.29 12.16 6.12
C MET A 59 -15.89 10.79 5.79
N GLU A 60 -15.86 10.44 4.51
CA GLU A 60 -16.33 9.13 4.03
C GLU A 60 -15.16 8.15 4.00
N ILE A 61 -15.29 7.03 4.73
CA ILE A 61 -14.26 6.00 4.82
C ILE A 61 -14.57 4.88 3.83
N TYR A 62 -13.61 4.59 2.96
CA TYR A 62 -13.70 3.54 1.96
C TYR A 62 -12.61 2.49 2.17
N ARG A 63 -12.96 1.25 1.90
CA ARG A 63 -12.00 0.17 1.76
C ARG A 63 -11.51 0.13 0.30
N PRO A 64 -10.20 0.28 0.04
CA PRO A 64 -9.68 0.16 -1.32
C PRO A 64 -9.82 -1.28 -1.82
N HIS A 65 -10.05 -1.45 -3.12
CA HIS A 65 -9.93 -2.77 -3.76
C HIS A 65 -8.46 -3.07 -4.06
N LYS A 66 -8.13 -4.35 -4.24
CA LYS A 66 -6.79 -4.76 -4.67
C LYS A 66 -6.64 -4.48 -6.16
N ALA A 67 -5.66 -3.65 -6.52
CA ALA A 67 -5.37 -3.31 -7.90
C ALA A 67 -5.04 -4.57 -8.71
N THR A 68 -5.59 -4.68 -9.91
CA THR A 68 -5.35 -5.82 -10.80
C THR A 68 -4.01 -5.67 -11.53
N ALA A 69 -3.50 -6.77 -12.09
CA ALA A 69 -2.30 -6.72 -12.92
C ALA A 69 -2.49 -5.77 -14.11
N GLU A 70 -3.67 -5.79 -14.74
CA GLU A 70 -4.02 -4.92 -15.87
C GLU A 70 -3.99 -3.43 -15.51
N GLU A 71 -4.34 -3.07 -14.27
CA GLU A 71 -4.26 -1.68 -13.81
C GLU A 71 -2.82 -1.25 -13.57
N MET A 72 -2.01 -2.14 -13.00
CA MET A 72 -0.59 -1.86 -12.72
C MET A 72 0.23 -1.77 -14.01
N THR A 73 -0.08 -2.57 -15.03
CA THR A 73 0.65 -2.59 -16.30
C THR A 73 0.31 -1.42 -17.24
N LYS A 74 -0.63 -0.55 -16.86
CA LYS A 74 -0.84 0.75 -17.53
C LYS A 74 0.41 1.65 -17.50
N TYR A 75 1.29 1.42 -16.53
CA TYR A 75 2.56 2.13 -16.40
C TYR A 75 3.75 1.19 -16.30
N HIS A 76 3.66 0.15 -15.47
CA HIS A 76 4.76 -0.79 -15.28
C HIS A 76 4.84 -1.80 -16.43
N SER A 77 6.05 -2.29 -16.73
CA SER A 77 6.21 -3.39 -17.69
C SER A 77 5.54 -4.68 -17.21
N ASP A 78 4.95 -5.44 -18.13
CA ASP A 78 4.33 -6.74 -17.84
C ASP A 78 5.28 -7.72 -17.14
N GLU A 79 6.55 -7.74 -17.55
CA GLU A 79 7.59 -8.59 -16.95
C GLU A 79 7.78 -8.30 -15.45
N TYR A 80 7.82 -7.01 -15.09
CA TYR A 80 7.99 -6.58 -13.70
C TYR A 80 6.78 -6.95 -12.83
N ILE A 81 5.56 -6.72 -13.31
CA ILE A 81 4.35 -7.08 -12.56
C ILE A 81 4.23 -8.60 -12.41
N LYS A 82 4.59 -9.37 -13.44
CA LYS A 82 4.65 -10.84 -13.36
C LYS A 82 5.71 -11.32 -12.38
N PHE A 83 6.86 -10.67 -12.32
CA PHE A 83 7.90 -10.92 -11.32
C PHE A 83 7.38 -10.66 -9.90
N LEU A 84 6.83 -9.47 -9.61
CA LEU A 84 6.29 -9.12 -8.29
C LEU A 84 5.18 -10.06 -7.82
N ARG A 85 4.37 -10.59 -8.74
CA ARG A 85 3.33 -11.58 -8.43
C ARG A 85 3.88 -12.97 -8.09
N SER A 86 5.08 -13.29 -8.56
CA SER A 86 5.66 -14.64 -8.47
C SER A 86 6.70 -14.78 -7.37
N ILE A 87 7.45 -13.71 -7.09
CA ILE A 87 8.51 -13.67 -6.08
C ILE A 87 7.93 -13.83 -4.68
N ARG A 88 8.58 -14.67 -3.88
CA ARG A 88 8.25 -14.96 -2.49
C ARG A 88 9.55 -15.33 -1.75
N PRO A 89 9.57 -15.27 -0.40
CA PRO A 89 10.78 -15.58 0.37
C PRO A 89 11.34 -17.00 0.13
N ASP A 90 10.48 -17.96 -0.24
CA ASP A 90 10.84 -19.35 -0.51
C ASP A 90 11.60 -19.54 -1.83
N ASN A 91 11.39 -18.68 -2.83
CA ASN A 91 11.95 -18.84 -4.18
C ASN A 91 13.01 -17.78 -4.55
N MET A 92 13.49 -16.97 -3.60
CA MET A 92 14.44 -15.88 -3.87
C MET A 92 15.72 -16.32 -4.61
N SER A 93 16.23 -17.52 -4.31
CA SER A 93 17.46 -18.06 -4.93
C SER A 93 17.30 -18.27 -6.44
N GLU A 94 16.14 -18.75 -6.88
CA GLU A 94 15.80 -18.99 -8.30
C GLU A 94 15.68 -17.68 -9.09
N TYR A 95 15.29 -16.61 -8.42
CA TYR A 95 15.03 -15.30 -9.02
C TYR A 95 16.19 -14.30 -8.90
N SER A 96 17.37 -14.71 -8.42
CA SER A 96 18.56 -13.84 -8.21
C SER A 96 18.86 -12.87 -9.36
N LYS A 97 18.84 -13.34 -10.62
CA LYS A 97 19.06 -12.47 -11.80
C LYS A 97 17.97 -11.40 -11.98
N GLN A 98 16.71 -11.77 -11.73
CA GLN A 98 15.58 -10.84 -11.86
C GLN A 98 15.54 -9.85 -10.69
N MET A 99 15.89 -10.30 -9.49
CA MET A 99 16.05 -9.45 -8.31
C MET A 99 17.05 -8.32 -8.56
N GLN A 100 18.23 -8.64 -9.13
CA GLN A 100 19.20 -7.62 -9.51
C GLN A 100 18.67 -6.68 -10.60
N ARG A 101 17.98 -7.21 -11.63
CA ARG A 101 17.41 -6.41 -12.72
C ARG A 101 16.32 -5.45 -12.25
N PHE A 102 15.49 -5.88 -11.29
CA PHE A 102 14.35 -5.12 -10.77
C PHE A 102 14.64 -4.40 -9.45
N ASN A 103 15.88 -4.45 -8.96
CA ASN A 103 16.34 -3.81 -7.72
C ASN A 103 15.52 -4.20 -6.48
N VAL A 104 15.25 -5.51 -6.33
CA VAL A 104 14.53 -6.11 -5.19
C VAL A 104 15.51 -6.97 -4.39
N GLY A 105 15.57 -6.80 -3.06
CA GLY A 105 16.48 -7.52 -2.18
C GLY A 105 16.94 -6.70 -0.97
N GLU A 106 17.93 -5.81 -1.16
CA GLU A 106 18.57 -5.10 -0.04
C GLU A 106 17.70 -3.97 0.52
N ASP A 107 17.58 -2.87 -0.21
CA ASP A 107 16.78 -1.71 0.19
C ASP A 107 15.27 -1.92 -0.01
N CYS A 108 14.93 -2.89 -0.87
CA CYS A 108 13.56 -3.25 -1.20
C CYS A 108 13.35 -4.76 -0.96
N PRO A 109 13.32 -5.22 0.30
CA PRO A 109 13.12 -6.62 0.65
C PRO A 109 11.66 -7.09 0.44
#